data_AF-A0A0C9YJ18-F1
#
_entry.id   AF-A0A0C9YJ18-F1
#
_cell.length_a   1.000
_cell.length_b   1.000
_cell.length_c   1.000
_cell.angle_alpha   90.00
_cell.angle_beta   90.00
_cell.angle_gamma   90.00
#
_symmetry.space_group_name_H-M   'P 1'
#
loop_
_entity.id
_entity.type
_entity.pdbx_description
1 polymer ?
#
loop_
_entity_poly.entity_id
_entity_poly.type
_entity_poly.pdbx_seq_one_letter_code
_entity_poly.pdbx_strand_id
1 'polypeptide(L)'
;MVIASSAHANVIAAVCALMEFRYLAQAPAIMEEGCEKIAAALAEFHRYKHAIIDGGLHRGDQSGLVLEHWEIPKLELLQSVVPSIPQVGSVLQWSVDMMEHAHIEVVKDPVSRMNNKDYSSQICCHLDRVEKCWMFDTAICLRGATVAGFSSSAIERDEDRSDGEVGYAADDADEAGEAILNDLWAPKQSPSDFFDIAAKHVVSTALSSSPLRTFTHGSTAFHLNLRPSLCCLSVDSAAEKFAIPDLRSALGDF
;
A
#
# COMPACT_ATOMS: atom_id res chain seq x y z
N MET A 1 0.95 -12.96 22.13
CA MET A 1 0.49 -12.55 23.47
C MET A 1 0.18 -13.82 24.26
N VAL A 2 0.96 -14.12 25.30
CA VAL A 2 0.72 -15.31 26.15
C VAL A 2 -0.09 -14.85 27.35
N ILE A 3 -1.37 -15.23 27.42
CA ILE A 3 -2.19 -15.03 28.61
C ILE A 3 -1.96 -16.28 29.48
N ALA A 4 -1.18 -16.13 30.55
CA ALA A 4 -0.97 -17.20 31.52
C ALA A 4 -2.32 -17.59 32.16
N SER A 5 -2.48 -18.88 32.45
CA SER A 5 -3.71 -19.64 32.75
C SER A 5 -4.45 -19.29 34.06
N SER A 6 -4.45 -18.02 34.48
CA SER A 6 -5.08 -17.54 35.71
C SER A 6 -6.20 -16.51 35.49
N ALA A 7 -6.45 -16.06 34.26
CA ALA A 7 -7.48 -15.06 33.99
C ALA A 7 -8.87 -15.70 33.84
N HIS A 8 -9.90 -15.08 34.41
CA HIS A 8 -11.29 -15.50 34.28
C HIS A 8 -11.71 -15.54 32.80
N ALA A 9 -12.41 -16.59 32.37
CA ALA A 9 -12.70 -16.82 30.95
C ALA A 9 -13.37 -15.63 30.25
N ASN A 10 -14.28 -14.94 30.93
CA ASN A 10 -14.96 -13.75 30.38
C ASN A 10 -14.00 -12.56 30.18
N VAL A 11 -12.97 -12.42 31.03
CA VAL A 11 -11.95 -11.37 30.86
C VAL A 11 -11.13 -11.65 29.60
N ILE A 12 -10.74 -12.92 29.40
CA ILE A 12 -10.03 -13.33 28.18
C ILE A 12 -10.90 -13.06 26.95
N ALA A 13 -12.18 -13.44 26.99
CA ALA A 13 -13.11 -13.19 25.89
C ALA A 13 -13.24 -11.70 25.56
N ALA A 14 -13.37 -10.83 26.56
CA ALA A 14 -13.42 -9.38 26.34
C ALA A 14 -12.12 -8.85 25.68
N VAL A 15 -10.94 -9.24 26.19
CA VAL A 15 -9.66 -8.80 25.62
C VAL A 15 -9.47 -9.32 24.20
N CYS A 16 -9.79 -10.59 23.95
CA CYS A 16 -9.73 -11.19 22.61
C CYS A 16 -10.66 -10.47 21.64
N ALA A 17 -11.92 -10.22 22.02
CA ALA A 17 -12.89 -9.53 21.18
C ALA A 17 -12.44 -8.09 20.84
N LEU A 18 -11.86 -7.37 21.80
CA LEU A 18 -11.30 -6.04 21.54
C LEU A 18 -10.08 -6.08 20.60
N MET A 19 -9.23 -7.09 20.74
CA MET A 19 -8.11 -7.30 19.83
C MET A 19 -8.57 -7.68 18.42
N GLU A 20 -9.56 -8.56 18.31
CA GLU A 20 -10.16 -8.96 17.05
C GLU A 20 -10.80 -7.77 16.34
N PHE A 21 -11.56 -6.94 17.07
CA PHE A 21 -12.06 -5.67 16.56
C PHE A 21 -10.95 -4.81 15.94
N ARG A 22 -9.85 -4.59 16.68
CA ARG A 22 -8.72 -3.77 16.21
C ARG A 22 -8.06 -4.37 14.98
N TYR A 23 -7.84 -5.67 15.00
CA TYR A 23 -7.20 -6.39 13.89
C TYR A 23 -8.04 -6.32 12.62
N LEU A 24 -9.36 -6.57 12.72
CA LEU A 24 -10.27 -6.49 11.59
C LEU A 24 -10.42 -5.06 11.05
N ALA A 25 -10.46 -4.05 11.93
CA ALA A 25 -10.56 -2.65 11.54
C ALA A 25 -9.31 -2.13 10.79
N GLN A 26 -8.17 -2.84 10.90
CA GLN A 26 -6.93 -2.53 10.18
C GLN A 26 -6.86 -3.14 8.78
N ALA A 27 -7.90 -3.86 8.32
CA ALA A 27 -7.88 -4.45 7.00
C ALA A 27 -7.78 -3.37 5.89
N PRO A 28 -6.94 -3.61 4.85
CA PRO A 28 -6.74 -2.63 3.78
C PRO A 28 -8.00 -2.41 2.93
N ALA A 29 -8.88 -3.41 2.89
CA ALA A 29 -10.20 -3.33 2.31
C ALA A 29 -11.21 -3.99 3.25
N ILE A 30 -12.30 -3.29 3.56
CA ILE A 30 -13.37 -3.80 4.40
C ILE A 30 -14.63 -3.88 3.54
N MET A 31 -15.10 -5.12 3.34
CA MET A 31 -16.37 -5.41 2.67
C MET A 31 -17.50 -5.49 3.71
N GLU A 32 -18.74 -5.65 3.26
CA GLU A 32 -19.92 -5.78 4.13
C GLU A 32 -19.76 -6.88 5.19
N GLU A 33 -19.28 -8.07 4.79
CA GLU A 33 -18.95 -9.17 5.72
C GLU A 33 -17.89 -8.76 6.76
N GLY A 34 -16.93 -7.92 6.36
CA GLY A 34 -15.92 -7.37 7.27
C GLY A 34 -16.55 -6.41 8.29
N CYS A 35 -17.48 -5.56 7.87
CA CYS A 35 -18.24 -4.69 8.76
C CYS A 35 -19.05 -5.49 9.79
N GLU A 36 -19.68 -6.59 9.39
CA GLU A 36 -20.41 -7.49 10.29
C GLU A 36 -19.48 -8.10 11.34
N LYS A 37 -18.30 -8.59 10.94
CA LYS A 37 -17.32 -9.15 11.87
C LYS A 37 -16.79 -8.11 12.84
N ILE A 38 -16.51 -6.89 12.38
CA ILE A 38 -16.07 -5.78 13.24
C ILE A 38 -17.18 -5.44 14.25
N ALA A 39 -18.43 -5.33 13.80
CA ALA A 39 -19.57 -5.05 14.67
C ALA A 39 -19.77 -6.16 15.71
N ALA A 40 -19.66 -7.43 15.29
CA ALA A 40 -19.78 -8.59 16.17
C ALA A 40 -18.68 -8.62 17.23
N ALA A 41 -17.43 -8.37 16.86
CA ALA A 41 -16.31 -8.29 17.79
C ALA A 41 -16.50 -7.16 18.83
N LEU A 42 -16.98 -5.99 18.41
CA LEU A 42 -17.29 -4.90 19.34
C LEU A 42 -18.46 -5.24 20.28
N ALA A 43 -19.50 -5.89 19.76
CA ALA A 43 -20.64 -6.35 20.56
C ALA A 43 -20.21 -7.40 21.59
N GLU A 44 -19.32 -8.33 21.20
CA GLU A 44 -18.77 -9.33 22.10
C GLU A 44 -17.90 -8.71 23.20
N PHE A 45 -17.09 -7.71 22.87
CA PHE A 45 -16.39 -6.93 23.88
C PHE A 45 -17.38 -6.29 24.87
N HIS A 46 -18.44 -5.63 24.38
CA HIS A 46 -19.44 -5.01 25.25
C HIS A 46 -20.22 -6.01 26.11
N ARG A 47 -20.41 -7.24 25.63
CA ARG A 47 -21.04 -8.34 26.39
C ARG A 47 -20.20 -8.78 27.58
N TYR A 48 -18.87 -8.81 27.45
CA TYR A 48 -17.97 -9.33 28.47
C TYR A 48 -17.19 -8.28 29.26
N LYS A 49 -17.19 -7.01 28.86
CA LYS A 49 -16.39 -5.93 29.50
C LYS A 49 -16.64 -5.78 31.00
N HIS A 50 -17.83 -6.12 31.50
CA HIS A 50 -18.13 -6.06 32.94
C HIS A 50 -17.28 -7.03 33.76
N ALA A 51 -16.90 -8.18 33.19
CA ALA A 51 -16.02 -9.13 33.88
C ALA A 51 -14.64 -8.54 34.20
N ILE A 52 -14.20 -7.51 33.48
CA ILE A 52 -12.95 -6.78 33.75
C ILE A 52 -13.10 -5.91 35.01
N ILE A 53 -14.28 -5.30 35.20
CA ILE A 53 -14.62 -4.53 36.41
C ILE A 53 -14.75 -5.50 37.59
N ASP A 54 -15.49 -6.60 37.43
CA ASP A 54 -15.69 -7.60 38.48
C ASP A 54 -14.37 -8.23 38.95
N GLY A 55 -13.41 -8.39 38.03
CA GLY A 55 -12.05 -8.83 38.33
C GLY A 55 -11.16 -7.76 38.99
N GLY A 56 -11.67 -6.54 39.21
CA GLY A 56 -10.91 -5.42 39.76
C GLY A 56 -9.75 -4.95 38.89
N LEU A 57 -9.81 -5.21 37.57
CA LEU A 57 -8.75 -4.93 36.61
C LEU A 57 -8.88 -3.54 35.98
N HIS A 58 -10.08 -2.95 36.00
CA HIS A 58 -10.33 -1.60 35.52
C HIS A 58 -10.01 -0.58 36.63
N ARG A 59 -8.78 -0.05 36.66
CA ARG A 59 -8.31 0.84 37.74
C ARG A 59 -7.93 2.22 37.22
N GLY A 60 -8.22 3.25 38.02
CA GLY A 60 -7.78 4.62 37.74
C GLY A 60 -6.28 4.77 37.95
N ASP A 61 -5.64 5.54 37.07
CA ASP A 61 -4.20 5.84 37.09
C ASP A 61 -3.79 6.62 38.35
N GLN A 62 -4.61 7.58 38.77
CA GLN A 62 -4.32 8.49 39.89
C GLN A 62 -4.83 7.97 41.24
N SER A 63 -5.96 7.27 41.26
CA SER A 63 -6.61 6.82 42.50
C SER A 63 -6.26 5.37 42.87
N GLY A 64 -5.87 4.53 41.90
CA GLY A 64 -5.68 3.09 42.09
C GLY A 64 -6.97 2.31 42.44
N LEU A 65 -8.10 3.01 42.55
CA LEU A 65 -9.42 2.46 42.82
C LEU A 65 -9.99 1.81 41.56
N VAL A 66 -10.86 0.81 41.76
CA VAL A 66 -11.59 0.17 40.68
C VAL A 66 -12.65 1.15 40.16
N LEU A 67 -12.66 1.36 38.85
CA LEU A 67 -13.60 2.20 38.13
C LEU A 67 -14.80 1.35 37.70
N GLU A 68 -16.00 1.65 38.22
CA GLU A 68 -17.22 0.90 37.94
C GLU A 68 -17.91 1.28 36.61
N HIS A 69 -17.35 2.24 35.88
CA HIS A 69 -17.92 2.79 34.64
C HIS A 69 -16.94 2.63 33.46
N TRP A 70 -17.46 2.75 32.23
CA TRP A 70 -16.71 2.68 30.98
C TRP A 70 -16.80 4.00 30.18
N GLU A 71 -16.73 5.14 30.87
CA GLU A 71 -16.78 6.48 30.26
C GLU A 71 -15.42 6.85 29.64
N ILE A 72 -14.96 6.04 28.70
CA ILE A 72 -13.73 6.26 27.96
C ILE A 72 -14.16 6.80 26.60
N PRO A 73 -13.94 8.09 26.28
CA PRO A 73 -14.38 8.68 25.00
C PRO A 73 -13.88 7.89 23.78
N LYS A 74 -12.67 7.35 23.86
CA LYS A 74 -12.09 6.49 22.81
C LYS A 74 -12.87 5.19 22.62
N LEU A 75 -13.50 4.65 23.66
CA LEU A 75 -14.32 3.44 23.57
C LEU A 75 -15.66 3.75 22.91
N GLU A 76 -16.29 4.87 23.25
CA GLU A 76 -17.51 5.34 22.58
C GLU A 76 -17.28 5.56 21.09
N LEU A 77 -16.13 6.16 20.73
CA LEU A 77 -15.72 6.36 19.35
C LEU A 77 -15.62 5.05 18.54
N LEU A 78 -15.37 3.90 19.17
CA LEU A 78 -15.32 2.63 18.43
C LEU A 78 -16.67 2.28 17.78
N GLN A 79 -17.78 2.77 18.33
CA GLN A 79 -19.12 2.55 17.77
C GLN A 79 -19.32 3.23 16.41
N SER A 80 -18.56 4.29 16.12
CA SER A 80 -18.65 4.98 14.83
C SER A 80 -17.81 4.33 13.72
N VAL A 81 -16.98 3.33 14.03
CA VAL A 81 -16.09 2.70 13.03
C VAL A 81 -16.88 2.01 11.92
N VAL A 82 -17.85 1.17 12.25
CA VAL A 82 -18.65 0.47 11.24
C VAL A 82 -19.52 1.44 10.42
N PRO A 83 -20.25 2.40 11.03
CA PRO A 83 -21.00 3.41 10.28
C PRO A 83 -20.16 4.32 9.37
N SER A 84 -18.88 4.54 9.68
CA SER A 84 -18.02 5.43 8.88
C SER A 84 -17.44 4.74 7.64
N ILE A 85 -17.22 3.43 7.67
CA ILE A 85 -16.59 2.68 6.57
C ILE A 85 -17.27 2.90 5.20
N PRO A 86 -18.61 2.89 5.07
CA PRO A 86 -19.27 3.18 3.79
C PRO A 86 -19.03 4.60 3.27
N GLN A 87 -18.71 5.55 4.15
CA GLN A 87 -18.56 6.98 3.82
C GLN A 87 -17.12 7.33 3.45
N VAL A 88 -16.15 6.79 4.21
CA VAL A 88 -14.74 7.20 4.11
C VAL A 88 -13.78 6.08 3.74
N GLY A 89 -14.28 4.85 3.58
CA GLY A 89 -13.48 3.67 3.28
C GLY A 89 -12.79 3.07 4.51
N SER A 90 -11.62 2.45 4.31
CA SER A 90 -10.86 1.86 5.41
C SER A 90 -10.37 2.94 6.37
N VAL A 91 -10.52 2.68 7.68
CA VAL A 91 -10.09 3.61 8.74
C VAL A 91 -8.59 3.85 8.71
N LEU A 92 -7.81 2.84 8.27
CA LEU A 92 -6.35 2.94 8.20
C LEU A 92 -5.87 4.06 7.27
N GLN A 93 -6.64 4.38 6.21
CA GLN A 93 -6.34 5.47 5.29
C GLN A 93 -6.32 6.84 5.99
N TRP A 94 -7.05 6.97 7.09
CA TRP A 94 -7.15 8.20 7.88
C TRP A 94 -6.28 8.16 9.14
N SER A 95 -5.40 7.16 9.26
CA SER A 95 -4.46 7.11 10.36
C SER A 95 -3.48 8.27 10.30
N VAL A 96 -3.16 8.80 11.48
CA VAL A 96 -2.08 9.78 11.65
C VAL A 96 -0.70 9.13 11.65
N ASP A 97 -0.60 7.79 11.56
CA ASP A 97 0.67 7.08 11.64
C ASP A 97 1.66 7.57 10.57
N MET A 98 1.21 7.77 9.33
CA MET A 98 2.09 8.32 8.28
C MET A 98 2.60 9.71 8.63
N MET A 99 1.73 10.57 9.16
CA MET A 99 2.13 11.93 9.56
C MET A 99 3.04 11.92 10.79
N GLU A 100 2.82 11.03 11.75
CA GLU A 100 3.69 10.90 12.92
C GLU A 100 5.06 10.34 12.54
N HIS A 101 5.13 9.33 11.66
CA HIS A 101 6.41 8.83 11.15
C HIS A 101 7.15 9.93 10.40
N ALA A 102 6.47 10.67 9.51
CA ALA A 102 7.06 11.81 8.82
C ALA A 102 7.51 12.90 9.81
N HIS A 103 6.73 13.20 10.84
CA HIS A 103 7.10 14.19 11.85
C HIS A 103 8.30 13.73 12.70
N ILE A 104 8.42 12.43 13.00
CA ILE A 104 9.61 11.88 13.66
C ILE A 104 10.84 12.09 12.78
N GLU A 105 10.80 11.60 11.54
CA GLU A 105 11.93 11.61 10.61
C GLU A 105 12.33 13.03 10.17
N VAL A 106 11.34 13.86 9.82
CA VAL A 106 11.57 15.18 9.21
C VAL A 106 11.76 16.26 10.26
N VAL A 107 11.27 16.08 11.50
CA VAL A 107 11.30 17.12 12.53
C VAL A 107 12.00 16.67 13.81
N LYS A 108 11.49 15.63 14.50
CA LYS A 108 12.02 15.26 15.83
C LYS A 108 13.47 14.77 15.78
N ASP A 109 13.81 13.94 14.81
CA ASP A 109 15.15 13.38 14.66
C ASP A 109 16.19 14.45 14.35
N PRO A 110 15.98 15.37 13.39
CA PRO A 110 16.88 16.51 13.19
C PRO A 110 17.02 17.36 14.45
N VAL A 111 15.89 17.71 15.08
CA VAL A 111 15.86 18.53 16.31
C VAL A 111 16.70 17.90 17.42
N SER A 112 16.64 16.58 17.60
CA SER A 112 17.40 15.88 18.64
C SER A 112 18.92 15.99 18.48
N ARG A 113 19.40 16.30 17.26
CA ARG A 113 20.82 16.42 16.90
C ARG A 113 21.27 17.88 16.79
N MET A 114 20.38 18.83 17.06
CA MET A 114 20.58 20.26 16.89
C MET A 114 20.76 20.98 18.22
N ASN A 115 21.09 22.27 18.16
CA ASN A 115 21.33 23.11 19.35
C ASN A 115 20.06 23.78 19.93
N ASN A 116 18.87 23.31 19.54
CA ASN A 116 17.56 23.87 19.92
C ASN A 116 17.37 25.38 19.62
N LYS A 117 17.98 25.89 18.54
CA LYS A 117 17.77 27.25 18.03
C LYS A 117 17.44 27.21 16.55
N ASP A 118 16.78 28.25 16.04
CA ASP A 118 16.51 28.45 14.60
C ASP A 118 16.04 27.18 13.88
N TYR A 119 15.04 26.51 14.48
CA TYR A 119 14.60 25.17 14.11
C TYR A 119 14.37 25.00 12.61
N SER A 120 13.61 25.91 11.98
CA SER A 120 13.28 25.80 10.56
C SER A 120 14.53 25.76 9.68
N SER A 121 15.48 26.69 9.89
CA SER A 121 16.69 26.75 9.07
C SER A 121 17.57 25.52 9.29
N GLN A 122 17.73 25.08 10.54
CA GLN A 122 18.61 23.96 10.86
C GLN A 122 18.01 22.62 10.41
N ILE A 123 16.68 22.44 10.52
CA ILE A 123 15.97 21.28 9.97
C ILE A 123 16.13 21.25 8.45
N CYS A 124 15.91 22.37 7.74
CA CYS A 124 16.09 22.43 6.29
C CYS A 124 17.53 22.06 5.87
N CYS A 125 18.55 22.62 6.53
CA CYS A 125 19.94 22.28 6.25
C CYS A 125 20.26 20.81 6.54
N HIS A 126 19.67 20.23 7.59
CA HIS A 126 19.83 18.82 7.91
C HIS A 126 19.24 17.94 6.81
N LEU A 127 17.99 18.20 6.41
CA LEU A 127 17.30 17.44 5.37
C LEU A 127 18.01 17.54 4.02
N ASP A 128 18.45 18.73 3.62
CA ASP A 128 19.25 18.96 2.40
C ASP A 128 20.56 18.14 2.42
N ARG A 129 21.22 18.05 3.58
CA ARG A 129 22.42 17.23 3.72
C ARG A 129 22.11 15.74 3.62
N VAL A 130 21.05 15.27 4.26
CA VAL A 130 20.63 13.86 4.21
C VAL A 130 20.24 13.46 2.78
N GLU A 131 19.46 14.29 2.10
CA GLU A 131 19.07 14.08 0.70
C GLU A 131 20.30 13.99 -0.21
N LYS A 132 21.26 14.92 -0.08
CA LYS A 132 22.50 14.88 -0.86
C LYS A 132 23.34 13.64 -0.59
N CYS A 133 23.45 13.20 0.67
CA CYS A 133 24.12 11.96 1.01
C CYS A 133 23.42 10.76 0.36
N TRP A 134 22.09 10.68 0.44
CA TRP A 134 21.31 9.61 -0.17
C TRP A 134 21.43 9.57 -1.69
N MET A 135 21.36 10.73 -2.35
CA MET A 135 21.59 10.86 -3.80
C MET A 135 23.00 10.40 -4.18
N PHE A 136 24.01 10.78 -3.40
CA PHE A 136 25.40 10.35 -3.64
C PHE A 136 25.55 8.84 -3.49
N ASP A 137 25.01 8.26 -2.41
CA ASP A 137 25.06 6.82 -2.17
C ASP A 137 24.36 6.05 -3.30
N THR A 138 23.20 6.55 -3.75
CA THR A 138 22.46 6.00 -4.89
C THR A 138 23.29 6.05 -6.17
N ALA A 139 23.96 7.18 -6.45
CA ALA A 139 24.83 7.34 -7.61
C ALA A 139 26.06 6.40 -7.56
N ILE A 140 26.64 6.19 -6.38
CA ILE A 140 27.74 5.22 -6.18
C ILE A 140 27.27 3.79 -6.40
N CYS A 141 26.09 3.41 -5.88
CA CYS A 141 25.49 2.11 -6.12
C CYS A 141 25.22 1.86 -7.61
N LEU A 142 24.64 2.84 -8.31
CA LEU A 142 24.40 2.81 -9.75
C LEU A 142 25.71 2.63 -10.53
N ARG A 143 26.75 3.41 -10.21
CA ARG A 143 28.07 3.29 -10.84
C ARG A 143 28.73 1.93 -10.56
N GLY A 144 28.55 1.38 -9.36
CA GLY A 144 29.06 0.04 -9.03
C GLY A 144 28.39 -1.05 -9.87
N ALA A 145 27.07 -0.94 -10.05
CA ALA A 145 26.28 -1.87 -10.85
C ALA A 145 26.62 -1.78 -12.35
N THR A 146 26.81 -0.58 -12.91
CA THR A 146 27.23 -0.42 -14.31
C THR A 146 28.61 -1.05 -14.53
N VAL A 147 29.60 -0.76 -13.69
CA VAL A 147 30.96 -1.30 -13.81
C VAL A 147 31.01 -2.83 -13.65
N ALA A 148 30.17 -3.41 -12.78
CA ALA A 148 30.03 -4.85 -12.63
C ALA A 148 29.32 -5.51 -13.84
N GLY A 149 28.31 -4.84 -14.42
CA GLY A 149 27.68 -5.23 -15.67
C GLY A 149 28.66 -5.25 -16.86
N PHE A 150 29.55 -4.27 -16.94
CA PHE A 150 30.63 -4.22 -17.93
C PHE A 150 31.74 -5.26 -17.69
N SER A 151 31.93 -5.73 -16.46
CA SER A 151 32.96 -6.72 -16.13
C SER A 151 32.53 -8.17 -16.40
N SER A 152 31.23 -8.43 -16.61
CA SER A 152 30.72 -9.76 -16.95
C SER A 152 30.90 -10.15 -18.42
N SER A 153 31.28 -9.22 -19.30
CA SER A 153 31.48 -9.49 -20.73
C SER A 153 32.94 -9.62 -21.16
N ALA A 154 33.89 -9.58 -20.22
CA ALA A 154 35.32 -9.51 -20.52
C ALA A 154 36.12 -10.71 -19.98
N ILE A 155 35.80 -11.94 -20.41
CA ILE A 155 36.77 -13.05 -20.42
C ILE A 155 36.52 -13.93 -21.66
N GLU A 156 37.42 -13.85 -22.64
CA GLU A 156 38.24 -14.94 -23.24
C GLU A 156 39.28 -14.32 -24.21
N ARG A 157 40.48 -14.92 -24.30
CA ARG A 157 41.78 -14.42 -24.83
C ARG A 157 41.83 -14.38 -26.38
N ASP A 158 42.78 -13.75 -27.10
CA ASP A 158 44.24 -14.06 -27.18
C ASP A 158 44.99 -13.11 -28.17
N GLU A 159 46.32 -13.18 -28.18
CA GLU A 159 47.35 -12.22 -28.66
C GLU A 159 47.41 -11.75 -30.15
N ASP A 160 47.98 -10.54 -30.29
CA ASP A 160 48.97 -10.08 -31.30
C ASP A 160 48.58 -9.02 -32.37
N ARG A 161 49.38 -7.94 -32.33
CA ARG A 161 49.81 -7.00 -33.38
C ARG A 161 48.95 -5.83 -33.91
N SER A 162 49.56 -4.66 -33.70
CA SER A 162 49.83 -3.57 -34.66
C SER A 162 48.95 -2.31 -34.64
N ASP A 163 49.68 -1.21 -34.70
CA ASP A 163 49.39 0.22 -34.57
C ASP A 163 48.35 0.79 -35.56
N GLY A 164 47.60 1.81 -35.13
CA GLY A 164 46.99 2.83 -35.99
C GLY A 164 45.47 2.79 -36.24
N GLU A 165 44.70 3.51 -35.42
CA GLU A 165 43.72 4.58 -35.79
C GLU A 165 42.62 4.73 -34.71
N VAL A 166 42.50 5.96 -34.20
CA VAL A 166 41.43 6.39 -33.28
C VAL A 166 40.12 6.55 -34.05
N GLY A 167 39.30 5.50 -34.05
CA GLY A 167 37.89 5.56 -34.40
C GLY A 167 37.05 6.05 -33.22
N TYR A 168 36.31 7.14 -33.43
CA TYR A 168 35.34 7.67 -32.46
C TYR A 168 34.23 6.64 -32.22
N ALA A 169 34.30 5.88 -31.13
CA ALA A 169 33.21 5.03 -30.68
C ALA A 169 32.11 5.92 -30.07
N ALA A 170 31.09 6.18 -30.86
CA ALA A 170 29.83 6.72 -30.39
C ALA A 170 28.93 5.55 -29.93
N ASP A 171 28.36 5.71 -28.73
CA ASP A 171 26.96 5.37 -28.43
C ASP A 171 26.56 3.94 -27.99
N ASP A 172 27.37 3.24 -27.18
CA ASP A 172 26.91 2.00 -26.49
C ASP A 172 26.69 2.15 -24.96
N ALA A 173 26.98 3.34 -24.40
CA ALA A 173 26.83 3.60 -22.97
C ALA A 173 25.39 3.95 -22.56
N ASP A 174 24.55 4.34 -23.53
CA ASP A 174 23.17 4.78 -23.30
C ASP A 174 22.24 3.59 -23.01
N GLU A 175 22.40 2.49 -23.75
CA GLU A 175 21.53 1.30 -23.65
C GLU A 175 21.69 0.53 -22.33
N ALA A 176 22.93 0.42 -21.82
CA ALA A 176 23.20 -0.18 -20.52
C ALA A 176 22.72 0.70 -19.35
N GLY A 177 22.78 2.02 -19.50
CA GLY A 177 22.23 2.99 -18.56
C GLY A 177 20.71 2.93 -18.51
N GLU A 178 20.05 2.89 -19.68
CA GLU A 178 18.60 2.74 -19.79
C GLU A 178 18.11 1.41 -19.21
N ALA A 179 18.82 0.30 -19.38
CA ALA A 179 18.42 -1.00 -18.83
C ALA A 179 18.40 -0.99 -17.28
N ILE A 180 19.36 -0.33 -16.64
CA ILE A 180 19.45 -0.24 -15.18
C ILE A 180 18.41 0.73 -14.61
N LEU A 181 18.20 1.87 -15.28
CA LEU A 181 17.15 2.81 -14.93
C LEU A 181 15.76 2.18 -15.12
N ASN A 182 15.57 1.37 -16.16
CA ASN A 182 14.37 0.58 -16.36
C ASN A 182 14.21 -0.53 -15.32
N ASP A 183 15.26 -1.10 -14.73
CA ASP A 183 15.13 -2.09 -13.63
C ASP A 183 14.80 -1.42 -12.28
N LEU A 184 15.36 -0.24 -12.02
CA LEU A 184 15.11 0.57 -10.82
C LEU A 184 13.74 1.26 -10.83
N TRP A 185 13.31 1.75 -12.00
CA TRP A 185 12.01 2.38 -12.22
C TRP A 185 10.99 1.48 -12.93
N ALA A 186 11.33 0.21 -13.18
CA ALA A 186 10.38 -0.77 -13.66
C ALA A 186 9.18 -0.76 -12.72
N PRO A 187 7.96 -0.63 -13.25
CA PRO A 187 6.80 -1.03 -12.48
C PRO A 187 7.06 -2.45 -11.99
N LYS A 188 7.00 -2.69 -10.67
CA LYS A 188 7.16 -4.03 -10.07
C LYS A 188 6.13 -5.06 -10.56
N GLN A 189 5.25 -4.66 -11.48
CA GLN A 189 4.33 -5.47 -12.21
C GLN A 189 4.69 -5.33 -13.70
N SER A 190 5.10 -6.43 -14.32
CA SER A 190 5.19 -6.49 -15.77
C SER A 190 3.86 -6.03 -16.40
N PRO A 191 3.89 -5.35 -17.56
CA PRO A 191 2.67 -5.07 -18.31
C PRO A 191 1.85 -6.35 -18.40
N SER A 192 0.60 -6.29 -17.95
CA SER A 192 -0.25 -7.48 -17.91
C SER A 192 -0.51 -7.94 -19.35
N ASP A 193 0.02 -9.10 -19.73
CA ASP A 193 -0.30 -9.71 -21.01
C ASP A 193 -1.74 -10.24 -20.97
N PHE A 194 -2.65 -9.44 -21.52
CA PHE A 194 -4.08 -9.76 -21.54
C PHE A 194 -4.41 -10.96 -22.44
N PHE A 195 -3.57 -11.30 -23.43
CA PHE A 195 -3.75 -12.50 -24.24
C PHE A 195 -3.45 -13.76 -23.44
N ASP A 196 -2.36 -13.72 -22.66
CA ASP A 196 -2.01 -14.81 -21.74
C ASP A 196 -3.05 -14.97 -20.63
N ILE A 197 -3.56 -13.87 -20.08
CA ILE A 197 -4.61 -13.90 -19.06
C ILE A 197 -5.89 -14.51 -19.64
N ALA A 198 -6.32 -14.08 -20.83
CA ALA A 198 -7.49 -14.66 -21.51
C ALA A 198 -7.30 -16.14 -21.83
N ALA A 199 -6.13 -16.54 -22.32
CA ALA A 199 -5.81 -17.94 -22.61
C ALA A 199 -5.85 -18.82 -21.34
N LYS A 200 -5.30 -18.34 -20.22
CA LYS A 200 -5.38 -19.03 -18.92
C LYS A 200 -6.82 -19.20 -18.44
N HIS A 201 -7.69 -18.21 -18.69
CA HIS A 201 -9.11 -18.31 -18.36
C HIS A 201 -9.90 -19.28 -19.24
N VAL A 202 -9.55 -19.41 -20.53
CA VAL A 202 -10.16 -20.41 -21.44
C VAL A 202 -9.76 -21.84 -21.07
N VAL A 203 -8.53 -22.02 -20.58
CA VAL A 203 -8.02 -23.33 -20.13
C VAL A 203 -8.56 -23.71 -18.75
N SER A 204 -8.85 -22.71 -17.89
CA SER A 204 -9.39 -22.91 -16.55
C SER A 204 -10.93 -22.97 -16.56
N THR A 205 -11.50 -24.01 -17.17
CA THR A 205 -12.94 -24.33 -17.11
C THR A 205 -13.33 -24.93 -15.75
N ALA A 206 -12.91 -24.31 -14.65
CA ALA A 206 -13.31 -24.66 -13.30
C ALA A 206 -13.89 -23.41 -12.63
N LEU A 207 -15.22 -23.41 -12.45
CA LEU A 207 -16.07 -22.43 -11.76
C LEU A 207 -15.31 -21.30 -11.02
N SER A 208 -14.93 -20.24 -11.74
CA SER A 208 -14.64 -18.96 -11.09
C SER A 208 -15.98 -18.27 -10.83
N SER A 209 -16.28 -17.98 -9.57
CA SER A 209 -17.50 -17.28 -9.14
C SER A 209 -17.56 -15.80 -9.51
N SER A 210 -16.57 -15.31 -10.30
CA SER A 210 -16.48 -13.93 -10.74
C SER A 210 -16.58 -13.84 -12.27
N PRO A 211 -17.28 -12.83 -12.83
CA PRO A 211 -17.42 -12.68 -14.27
C PRO A 211 -16.03 -12.50 -14.91
N LEU A 212 -15.81 -13.20 -16.02
CA LEU A 212 -14.58 -13.09 -16.81
C LEU A 212 -14.44 -11.65 -17.31
N ARG A 213 -13.43 -10.93 -16.80
CA ARG A 213 -13.16 -9.51 -17.09
C ARG A 213 -12.16 -9.30 -18.21
N THR A 214 -11.49 -10.36 -18.64
CA THR A 214 -10.55 -10.34 -19.75
C THR A 214 -11.02 -11.35 -20.78
N PHE A 215 -11.26 -10.91 -22.00
CA PHE A 215 -11.64 -11.78 -23.12
C PHE A 215 -10.98 -11.30 -24.41
N THR A 216 -10.82 -12.20 -25.36
CA THR A 216 -10.22 -11.91 -26.66
C THR A 216 -11.26 -12.11 -27.76
N HIS A 217 -11.22 -11.24 -28.77
CA HIS A 217 -11.99 -11.41 -29.99
C HIS A 217 -11.11 -11.04 -31.19
N GLY A 218 -10.87 -12.00 -32.08
CA GLY A 218 -9.93 -11.85 -33.19
C GLY A 218 -8.51 -11.55 -32.67
N SER A 219 -7.92 -10.45 -33.15
CA SER A 219 -6.59 -9.98 -32.75
C SER A 219 -6.61 -8.95 -31.62
N THR A 220 -7.75 -8.76 -30.94
CA THR A 220 -7.92 -7.73 -29.90
C THR A 220 -8.27 -8.36 -28.56
N ALA A 221 -7.56 -7.96 -27.50
CA ALA A 221 -7.86 -8.33 -26.12
C ALA A 221 -8.60 -7.18 -25.43
N PHE A 222 -9.69 -7.51 -24.73
CA PHE A 222 -10.49 -6.58 -23.95
C PHE A 222 -10.29 -6.88 -22.46
N HIS A 223 -10.01 -5.85 -21.66
CA HIS A 223 -9.93 -5.94 -20.21
C HIS A 223 -10.84 -4.90 -19.56
N LEU A 224 -11.78 -5.36 -18.73
CA LEU A 224 -12.74 -4.52 -18.01
C LEU A 224 -12.26 -4.23 -16.59
N ASN A 225 -12.03 -2.95 -16.28
CA ASN A 225 -11.60 -2.50 -14.95
C ASN A 225 -12.66 -2.78 -13.88
N LEU A 226 -12.24 -3.31 -12.72
CA LEU A 226 -13.11 -3.57 -11.56
C LEU A 226 -13.74 -2.29 -10.99
N ARG A 227 -13.02 -1.17 -11.09
CA ARG A 227 -13.48 0.17 -10.70
C ARG A 227 -13.22 1.12 -11.86
N PRO A 228 -14.23 1.42 -12.71
CA PRO A 228 -14.04 2.38 -13.77
C PRO A 228 -13.77 3.75 -13.16
N SER A 229 -12.86 4.53 -13.75
CA SER A 229 -12.64 5.93 -13.37
C SER A 229 -13.86 6.81 -13.65
N LEU A 230 -14.83 6.30 -14.41
CA LEU A 230 -16.09 6.93 -14.76
C LEU A 230 -17.24 5.99 -14.39
N CYS A 231 -17.82 6.18 -13.21
CA CYS A 231 -18.87 5.29 -12.69
C CYS A 231 -20.24 5.47 -13.40
N CYS A 232 -20.54 6.67 -13.89
CA CYS A 232 -21.78 6.96 -14.64
C CYS A 232 -21.48 8.00 -15.73
N LEU A 233 -21.79 7.68 -16.98
CA LEU A 233 -21.65 8.58 -18.11
C LEU A 233 -22.86 8.40 -19.03
N SER A 234 -23.45 9.49 -19.52
CA SER A 234 -24.50 9.39 -20.55
C SER A 234 -23.89 8.95 -21.89
N VAL A 235 -24.68 8.32 -22.75
CA VAL A 235 -24.22 7.85 -24.07
C VAL A 235 -23.73 9.02 -24.92
N ASP A 236 -24.43 10.16 -24.89
CA ASP A 236 -24.03 11.36 -25.65
C ASP A 236 -22.73 11.96 -25.07
N SER A 237 -22.59 12.00 -23.75
CA SER A 237 -21.35 12.41 -23.09
C SER A 237 -20.18 11.45 -23.35
N ALA A 238 -20.45 10.16 -23.56
CA ALA A 238 -19.44 9.17 -23.96
C ALA A 238 -18.98 9.40 -25.39
N ALA A 239 -19.93 9.61 -26.30
CA ALA A 239 -19.67 9.90 -27.70
C ALA A 239 -18.76 11.12 -27.86
N GLU A 240 -19.03 12.20 -27.13
CA GLU A 240 -18.19 13.40 -27.12
C GLU A 240 -16.83 13.15 -26.46
N LYS A 241 -16.80 12.55 -25.27
CA LYS A 241 -15.57 12.37 -24.49
C LYS A 241 -14.56 11.44 -25.15
N PHE A 242 -15.03 10.40 -25.82
CA PHE A 242 -14.19 9.42 -26.51
C PHE A 242 -14.09 9.66 -28.02
N ALA A 243 -14.71 10.75 -28.52
CA ALA A 243 -14.75 11.09 -29.95
C ALA A 243 -15.32 9.96 -30.83
N ILE A 244 -16.43 9.35 -30.39
CA ILE A 244 -17.13 8.25 -31.08
C ILE A 244 -18.56 8.73 -31.44
N PRO A 245 -18.72 9.48 -32.55
CA PRO A 245 -19.98 10.15 -32.88
C PRO A 245 -21.12 9.19 -33.24
N ASP A 246 -20.80 7.96 -33.66
CA ASP A 246 -21.73 6.90 -34.03
C ASP A 246 -22.11 5.96 -32.88
N LEU A 247 -21.58 6.19 -31.67
CA LEU A 247 -21.79 5.32 -30.50
C LEU A 247 -23.27 5.06 -30.21
N ARG A 248 -24.11 6.09 -30.32
CA ARG A 248 -25.55 5.97 -30.06
C ARG A 248 -26.26 5.11 -31.11
N SER A 249 -25.89 5.24 -32.38
CA SER A 249 -26.45 4.44 -33.46
C SER A 249 -25.99 2.99 -33.34
N ALA A 250 -24.71 2.77 -33.05
CA ALA A 250 -24.14 1.43 -32.87
C ALA A 250 -24.76 0.65 -31.69
N LEU A 251 -25.20 1.33 -30.64
CA LEU A 251 -25.92 0.69 -29.52
C LEU A 251 -27.39 0.38 -29.84
N GLY A 252 -27.99 1.05 -30.82
CA GLY A 252 -29.38 0.84 -31.24
C GLY A 252 -29.56 -0.30 -32.25
N ASP A 253 -28.48 -0.75 -32.89
CA ASP A 253 -28.47 -1.81 -33.90
C ASP A 253 -28.35 -3.24 -33.31
N PHE A 254 -28.41 -3.39 -31.98
CA PHE A 254 -28.37 -4.65 -31.24
C PHE A 254 -29.66 -4.95 -30.47
#